data_AF-A0A7W6LL36-F1
#
_entry.id   AF-A0A7W6LL36-F1
#
_cell.length_a   1.000
_cell.length_b   1.000
_cell.length_c   1.000
_cell.angle_alpha   90.00
_cell.angle_beta   90.00
_cell.angle_gamma   90.00
#
_symmetry.space_group_name_H-M   'P 1'
#
loop_
_entity.id
_entity.type
_entity.pdbx_description
1 polymer ?
#
loop_
_entity_poly.entity_id
_entity_poly.type
_entity_poly.pdbx_seq_one_letter_code
_entity_poly.pdbx_strand_id
1 'polypeptide(L)'
;MTKGAITKLADSLTARGYLIRLTDPTDRRTQILNITQKAFDILPALAALADENSEESFGDLHQTEREMLAQLQKKDRRGIWNNHPTLPPSFIQF
;
A
#
# COMPACT_ATOMS: atom_id res chain seq x y z
N MET A 1 -8.67 3.44 -3.37
CA MET A 1 -8.53 2.63 -4.61
C MET A 1 -9.77 1.79 -4.80
N THR A 2 -10.30 1.66 -6.02
CA THR A 2 -11.46 0.80 -6.30
C THR A 2 -11.03 -0.62 -6.64
N LYS A 3 -11.92 -1.60 -6.52
CA LYS A 3 -11.64 -2.99 -6.93
C LYS A 3 -11.11 -3.09 -8.36
N GLY A 4 -11.73 -2.37 -9.30
CA GLY A 4 -11.29 -2.32 -10.69
C GLY A 4 -9.91 -1.66 -10.88
N ALA A 5 -9.58 -0.63 -10.10
CA ALA A 5 -8.25 -0.01 -10.13
C ALA A 5 -7.17 -0.98 -9.60
N ILE A 6 -7.47 -1.71 -8.53
CA ILE A 6 -6.56 -2.73 -7.96
C ILE A 6 -6.35 -3.86 -8.96
N THR A 7 -7.40 -4.35 -9.63
CA THR A 7 -7.28 -5.37 -10.68
C THR A 7 -6.35 -4.91 -11.80
N LYS A 8 -6.54 -3.70 -12.33
CA LYS A 8 -5.69 -3.13 -13.39
C LYS A 8 -4.23 -3.00 -12.97
N LEU A 9 -3.98 -2.56 -11.74
CA LEU A 9 -2.62 -2.47 -11.19
C LEU A 9 -1.99 -3.86 -11.07
N ALA A 10 -2.72 -4.83 -10.52
CA ALA A 10 -2.24 -6.19 -10.38
C ALA A 10 -1.97 -6.84 -11.75
N ASP A 11 -2.82 -6.62 -12.75
CA ASP A 11 -2.60 -7.08 -14.13
C ASP A 11 -1.31 -6.46 -14.70
N SER A 12 -1.12 -5.15 -14.53
CA SER A 12 0.06 -4.42 -15.03
C SER A 12 1.36 -4.91 -14.37
N LEU A 13 1.35 -5.17 -13.07
CA LEU A 13 2.51 -5.69 -12.33
C LEU A 13 2.78 -7.16 -12.65
N THR A 14 1.74 -7.96 -12.90
CA THR A 14 1.89 -9.35 -13.36
C THR A 14 2.51 -9.38 -14.76
N ALA A 15 2.05 -8.54 -15.69
CA ALA A 15 2.61 -8.44 -17.04
C ALA A 15 4.09 -8.04 -17.06
N ARG A 16 4.53 -7.27 -16.06
CA ARG A 16 5.95 -6.90 -15.87
C ARG A 16 6.76 -7.97 -15.12
N GLY A 17 6.12 -9.04 -14.66
CA GLY A 17 6.74 -10.13 -13.91
C GLY A 17 7.08 -9.77 -12.47
N TYR A 18 6.43 -8.76 -11.89
CA TYR A 18 6.65 -8.34 -10.51
C TYR A 18 5.69 -9.01 -9.53
N LEU A 19 4.51 -9.42 -10.00
CA LEU A 19 3.54 -10.20 -9.25
C LEU A 19 3.25 -11.54 -9.93
N ILE A 20 2.85 -12.52 -9.12
CA ILE A 20 2.19 -13.76 -9.56
C ILE A 20 0.82 -13.89 -8.88
N ARG A 21 -0.10 -14.57 -9.56
CA ARG A 21 -1.45 -14.88 -9.06
C ARG A 21 -1.52 -16.34 -8.68
N LEU A 22 -1.95 -16.60 -7.45
CA LEU A 22 -2.20 -17.93 -6.92
C LEU A 22 -3.68 -18.04 -6.59
N THR A 23 -4.28 -19.19 -6.90
CA THR A 23 -5.61 -19.54 -6.39
C THR A 23 -5.52 -19.85 -4.91
N ASP A 24 -6.49 -19.33 -4.15
CA ASP A 24 -6.62 -19.71 -2.76
C ASP A 24 -7.10 -21.18 -2.66
N PRO A 25 -6.40 -22.05 -1.90
CA PRO A 25 -6.75 -23.46 -1.77
C PRO A 25 -8.06 -23.69 -1.01
N THR A 26 -8.53 -22.71 -0.24
CA THR A 26 -9.74 -22.76 0.60
C THR A 26 -10.95 -22.11 -0.08
N ASP A 27 -10.73 -21.13 -0.96
CA ASP A 27 -11.79 -20.44 -1.70
C ASP A 27 -11.38 -20.11 -3.15
N ARG A 28 -12.00 -20.80 -4.11
CA ARG A 28 -11.74 -20.61 -5.55
C ARG A 28 -12.10 -19.21 -6.07
N ARG A 29 -12.91 -18.43 -5.35
CA ARG A 29 -13.24 -17.04 -5.71
C ARG A 29 -12.18 -16.05 -5.24
N THR A 30 -11.27 -16.49 -4.37
CA THR A 30 -10.20 -15.67 -3.81
C THR A 30 -8.91 -15.89 -4.59
N GLN A 31 -8.17 -14.79 -4.77
CA GLN A 31 -6.89 -14.76 -5.47
C GLN A 31 -5.85 -14.16 -4.54
N ILE A 32 -4.72 -14.84 -4.44
CA ILE A 32 -3.56 -14.39 -3.66
C ILE A 32 -2.57 -13.76 -4.65
N LEU A 33 -2.18 -12.51 -4.39
CA LEU A 33 -1.14 -11.82 -5.15
C LEU A 33 0.17 -11.96 -4.40
N ASN A 34 1.14 -12.63 -5.00
CA ASN A 34 2.48 -12.78 -4.42
C ASN A 34 3.51 -11.96 -5.19
N ILE A 35 4.41 -11.34 -4.44
CA ILE A 35 5.57 -10.62 -4.97
C ILE A 35 6.60 -11.66 -5.45
N THR A 36 7.16 -11.42 -6.63
CA THR A 36 8.21 -12.26 -7.22
C THR A 36 9.60 -11.85 -6.71
N GLN A 37 10.59 -12.73 -6.87
CA GLN A 37 11.98 -12.37 -6.60
C GLN A 37 12.43 -11.15 -7.42
N LYS A 38 12.04 -11.08 -8.70
CA LYS A 38 12.31 -9.92 -9.57
C LYS A 38 11.81 -8.59 -8.98
N ALA A 39 10.67 -8.62 -8.30
CA ALA A 39 10.17 -7.44 -7.60
C ALA A 39 10.99 -7.13 -6.35
N PHE A 40 11.39 -8.14 -5.57
CA PHE A 40 12.30 -7.94 -4.43
C PHE A 40 13.63 -7.30 -4.86
N ASP A 41 14.18 -7.71 -6.00
CA ASP A 41 15.46 -7.19 -6.49
C ASP A 41 15.42 -5.68 -6.79
N ILE A 42 14.24 -5.13 -7.12
CA ILE A 42 14.06 -3.68 -7.38
C ILE A 42 13.62 -2.89 -6.15
N LEU A 43 13.23 -3.56 -5.04
CA LEU A 43 12.74 -2.86 -3.85
C LEU A 43 13.75 -1.88 -3.25
N PRO A 44 15.06 -2.18 -3.18
CA PRO A 44 16.03 -1.22 -2.65
C PRO A 44 16.09 0.08 -3.47
N ALA A 45 16.04 -0.03 -4.80
CA ALA A 45 16.01 1.14 -5.67
C ALA A 45 14.71 1.93 -5.53
N LEU A 46 13.57 1.23 -5.38
CA LEU A 46 12.28 1.86 -5.15
C LEU A 46 12.22 2.57 -3.79
N ALA A 47 12.85 2.00 -2.76
CA ALA A 47 12.96 2.60 -1.44
C ALA A 47 13.79 3.89 -1.49
N ALA A 48 14.94 3.86 -2.18
CA ALA A 48 15.76 5.06 -2.37
C ALA A 48 14.99 6.19 -3.07
N LEU A 49 14.23 5.88 -4.14
CA LEU A 49 13.36 6.86 -4.80
C LEU A 49 12.25 7.39 -3.88
N ALA A 50 11.71 6.55 -3.00
CA ALA A 50 10.70 6.96 -2.04
C ALA A 50 11.28 7.89 -0.96
N ASP A 51 12.52 7.63 -0.52
CA ASP A 51 13.26 8.48 0.41
C ASP A 51 13.60 9.83 -0.23
N GLU A 52 14.11 9.83 -1.47
CA GLU A 52 14.35 11.04 -2.26
C GLU A 52 13.08 11.87 -2.43
N ASN A 53 11.98 11.24 -2.87
CA ASN A 53 10.69 11.90 -3.01
C ASN A 53 10.18 12.46 -1.66
N SER A 54 10.45 11.76 -0.55
CA SER A 54 10.08 12.22 0.78
C SER A 54 10.88 13.47 1.16
N GLU A 55 12.17 13.50 0.81
CA GLU A 55 13.01 14.66 1.06
C GLU A 55 12.66 15.84 0.16
N GLU A 56 12.34 15.62 -1.12
CA GLU A 56 11.82 16.68 -2.00
C GLU A 56 10.50 17.26 -1.51
N SER A 57 9.61 16.42 -0.98
CA SER A 57 8.27 16.84 -0.54
C SER A 57 8.25 17.46 0.86
N PHE A 58 9.12 17.01 1.76
CA PHE A 58 9.07 17.34 3.19
C PHE A 58 10.40 17.84 3.75
N GLY A 59 11.42 18.03 2.91
CA GLY A 59 12.77 18.52 3.25
C GLY A 59 12.77 19.76 4.13
N ASP A 60 11.89 20.71 3.80
CA ASP A 60 11.78 22.00 4.49
C ASP A 60 11.17 21.90 5.90
N LEU A 61 10.60 20.76 6.28
CA LEU A 61 9.99 20.56 7.59
C LEU A 61 11.01 20.08 8.62
N HIS A 62 11.06 20.76 9.78
CA HIS A 62 11.82 20.28 10.93
C HIS A 62 11.26 18.94 11.42
N GLN A 63 12.10 18.12 12.06
CA GLN A 63 11.72 16.77 12.52
C GLN A 63 10.42 16.76 13.35
N THR A 64 10.25 17.75 14.23
CA THR A 64 9.04 17.94 15.05
C THR A 64 7.78 18.22 14.22
N GLU A 65 7.91 18.93 13.10
CA GLU A 65 6.81 19.23 12.19
C GLU A 65 6.42 17.99 11.37
N ARG A 66 7.41 17.21 10.93
CA ARG A 66 7.19 15.91 10.27
C ARG A 66 6.43 14.95 11.19
N GLU A 67 6.82 14.87 12.46
CA GLU A 67 6.14 14.04 13.46
C GLU A 67 4.71 14.49 13.72
N MET A 68 4.48 15.80 13.86
CA MET A 68 3.14 16.36 14.04
C MET A 68 2.25 16.04 12.82
N LEU A 69 2.74 16.25 11.61
CA LEU A 69 2.02 15.93 10.37
C LEU A 69 1.66 14.43 10.30
N ALA A 70 2.60 13.55 10.63
CA ALA A 70 2.35 12.11 10.68
C ALA A 70 1.27 11.73 11.70
N GLN A 71 1.24 12.38 12.87
CA GLN A 71 0.19 12.16 13.88
C GLN A 71 -1.18 12.64 13.38
N LEU A 72 -1.24 13.80 12.72
CA LEU A 72 -2.47 14.32 12.14
C LEU A 72 -3.03 13.37 11.05
N GLN A 73 -2.18 12.91 10.13
CA GLN A 73 -2.58 11.94 9.10
C GLN A 73 -3.05 10.61 9.71
N LYS A 74 -2.39 10.11 10.76
CA LYS A 74 -2.83 8.90 11.48
C LYS A 74 -4.17 9.09 12.16
N LYS A 75 -4.42 10.27 12.75
CA LYS A 75 -5.70 10.61 13.40
C LYS A 75 -6.83 10.70 12.38
N ASP A 76 -6.62 11.39 11.27
CA ASP A 76 -7.59 11.52 10.18
C ASP A 76 -7.95 10.14 9.60
N ARG A 77 -6.94 9.35 9.24
CA ARG A 77 -7.11 7.98 8.75
C ARG A 77 -8.00 7.18 9.71
N ARG A 78 -7.65 7.11 11.00
CA ARG A 78 -8.46 6.39 12.01
C ARG A 78 -9.89 6.91 12.12
N GLY A 79 -10.10 8.22 12.04
CA GLY A 79 -11.43 8.83 12.05
C GLY A 79 -12.29 8.41 10.86
N ILE A 80 -11.70 8.38 9.66
CA ILE A 80 -12.36 7.93 8.43
C ILE A 80 -12.70 6.43 8.50
N TRP A 81 -11.81 5.58 9.01
CA TRP A 81 -12.07 4.13 9.11
C TRP A 81 -13.05 3.76 10.22
N ASN A 82 -13.06 4.47 11.35
CA ASN A 82 -13.96 4.18 12.47
C ASN A 82 -15.40 4.67 12.25
N ASN A 83 -15.61 5.68 11.40
CA ASN A 83 -16.92 6.25 11.10
C ASN A 83 -17.45 5.86 9.71
N HIS A 84 -16.85 4.87 9.03
CA HIS A 84 -17.30 4.43 7.71
C HIS A 84 -18.56 3.53 7.83
N PRO A 85 -19.71 3.90 7.24
CA PRO A 85 -21.00 3.25 7.52
C PRO A 85 -21.16 1.81 6.98
N THR A 86 -20.16 1.24 6.31
CA THR A 86 -20.32 -0.02 5.54
C THR A 86 -19.19 -1.05 5.67
N LEU A 87 -18.29 -0.97 6.65
CA LEU A 87 -17.24 -1.99 6.82
C LEU A 87 -17.28 -2.66 8.21
N PRO A 88 -17.23 -4.00 8.31
CA PRO A 88 -17.26 -4.69 9.59
C PRO A 88 -15.95 -4.52 10.37
N PRO A 89 -15.98 -4.59 11.72
CA PRO A 89 -14.85 -4.26 12.60
C PRO A 89 -13.58 -5.13 12.44
N SER A 90 -13.63 -6.23 11.69
CA SER A 90 -12.53 -7.19 11.55
C SER A 90 -11.49 -6.84 10.48
N PHE A 91 -11.65 -5.74 9.74
CA PHE A 91 -10.73 -5.36 8.65
C PHE A 91 -9.46 -4.63 9.11
N ILE A 92 -9.32 -4.33 10.41
CA ILE A 92 -8.18 -3.58 10.98
C ILE A 92 -7.17 -4.55 11.60
N GLN A 93 -6.56 -5.43 10.80
CA GLN A 93 -5.33 -6.15 11.18
C GLN A 93 -4.50 -6.49 9.94
N PHE A 94 -3.93 -5.46 9.31
CA PHE A 94 -2.70 -5.54 8.51
C PHE A 94 -2.00 -4.18 8.55
#